data_AF-A0A931ZYF9-F1
#
_entry.id   AF-A0A931ZYF9-F1
#
_cell.length_a   1.000
_cell.length_b   1.000
_cell.length_c   1.000
_cell.angle_alpha   90.00
_cell.angle_beta   90.00
_cell.angle_gamma   90.00
#
_symmetry.space_group_name_H-M   'P 1'
#
loop_
_entity.id
_entity.type
_entity.pdbx_description
1 polymer ?
#
loop_
_entity_poly.entity_id
_entity_poly.type
_entity_poly.pdbx_seq_one_letter_code
_entity_poly.pdbx_strand_id
1 'polypeptide(L)'
;VPGGGTAFIRCLDAVGELYERLAAQKLDDAVGAAIIREALKEPLRQIAQNAGAAGDVIVEEVRKLKGNMGYNAEKGEYEDLAKSGIIDPRKVTRSALQNAASAAAMLLTTEAVVAEAPKKEKEQMPPMPPEDF
;
A
#
# COMPACT_ATOMS: atom_id res chain seq x y z
N VAL A 1 0.51 -14.29 9.84
CA VAL A 1 -0.57 -13.36 10.30
C VAL A 1 -1.73 -13.53 9.32
N PRO A 2 -2.99 -13.22 9.68
CA PRO A 2 -4.09 -13.33 8.72
C PRO A 2 -3.79 -12.45 7.51
N GLY A 3 -3.85 -13.03 6.31
CA GLY A 3 -3.52 -12.35 5.06
C GLY A 3 -4.64 -11.43 4.57
N GLY A 4 -4.63 -11.15 3.27
CA GLY A 4 -5.70 -10.40 2.61
C GLY A 4 -5.89 -8.97 3.15
N GLY A 5 -4.82 -8.35 3.66
CA GLY A 5 -4.88 -7.03 4.29
C GLY A 5 -5.48 -7.02 5.71
N THR A 6 -6.02 -8.14 6.20
CA THR A 6 -6.64 -8.22 7.54
C THR A 6 -5.66 -7.88 8.65
N ALA A 7 -4.40 -8.33 8.56
CA ALA A 7 -3.37 -7.99 9.53
C ALA A 7 -3.19 -6.47 9.72
N PHE A 8 -3.30 -5.67 8.66
CA PHE A 8 -3.19 -4.22 8.76
C PHE A 8 -4.41 -3.59 9.45
N ILE A 9 -5.62 -4.10 9.20
CA ILE A 9 -6.83 -3.67 9.91
C ILE A 9 -6.72 -3.91 11.42
N ARG A 10 -6.10 -5.02 11.84
CA ARG A 10 -5.84 -5.32 13.27
C ARG A 10 -4.87 -4.33 13.92
N CYS A 11 -4.08 -3.59 13.15
CA CYS A 11 -3.15 -2.59 13.67
C CYS A 11 -3.78 -1.20 13.86
N LEU A 12 -4.99 -0.95 13.35
CA LEU A 12 -5.61 0.39 13.37
C LEU A 12 -5.79 0.96 14.77
N ASP A 13 -6.12 0.12 15.76
CA ASP A 13 -6.32 0.57 17.14
C ASP A 13 -4.99 1.00 17.78
N ALA A 14 -3.93 0.21 17.58
CA ALA A 14 -2.59 0.56 18.07
C ALA A 14 -2.06 1.86 17.43
N VAL A 15 -2.36 2.10 16.15
CA VAL A 15 -2.01 3.39 15.50
C VAL A 15 -2.91 4.52 16.02
N GLY A 16 -4.17 4.25 16.36
CA GLY A 16 -5.04 5.21 17.04
C GLY A 16 -4.51 5.63 18.42
N GLU A 17 -4.05 4.69 19.23
CA GLU A 17 -3.41 4.99 20.52
C GLU A 17 -2.11 5.80 20.34
N LEU A 18 -1.34 5.50 19.28
CA LEU A 18 -0.16 6.28 18.92
C LEU A 18 -0.53 7.71 18.53
N TYR A 19 -1.59 7.89 17.75
CA TYR A 19 -2.11 9.20 17.38
C TYR A 19 -2.43 10.05 18.61
N GLU A 20 -3.21 9.52 19.57
CA GLU A 20 -3.58 10.27 20.78
C GLU A 20 -2.35 10.69 21.59
N ARG A 21 -1.37 9.80 21.70
CA ARG A 21 -0.10 10.07 22.39
C ARG A 21 0.70 11.19 21.72
N LEU A 22 0.77 11.19 20.39
CA LEU A 22 1.50 12.20 19.62
C LEU A 22 0.73 13.53 19.60
N ALA A 23 -0.59 13.51 19.53
CA ALA A 23 -1.43 14.70 19.54
C ALA A 23 -1.25 15.52 20.83
N ALA A 24 -0.98 14.85 21.96
CA ALA A 24 -0.64 15.50 23.22
C ALA A 24 0.74 16.19 23.24
N GLN A 25 1.63 15.88 22.30
CA GLN A 25 3.01 16.38 22.26
C GLN A 25 3.22 17.36 21.11
N LYS A 26 2.87 16.95 19.88
CA LYS A 26 3.09 17.71 18.65
C LYS A 26 2.09 17.27 17.58
N LEU A 27 1.27 18.21 17.13
CA LEU A 27 0.17 17.92 16.19
C LEU A 27 0.67 17.36 14.85
N ASP A 28 1.79 17.86 14.31
CA ASP A 28 2.32 17.39 13.02
C ASP A 28 2.65 15.89 13.02
N ASP A 29 3.22 15.40 14.12
CA ASP A 29 3.58 14.00 14.27
C ASP A 29 2.31 13.13 14.36
N ALA A 30 1.26 13.66 15.01
CA ALA A 30 -0.05 13.03 15.06
C ALA A 30 -0.70 12.94 13.68
N VAL A 31 -0.60 13.99 12.86
CA VAL A 31 -1.07 13.95 11.46
C VAL A 31 -0.39 12.83 10.69
N GLY A 32 0.92 12.62 10.88
CA GLY A 32 1.64 11.48 10.32
C GLY A 32 1.05 10.12 10.72
N ALA A 33 0.71 9.94 12.00
CA ALA A 33 0.05 8.72 12.47
C ALA A 33 -1.35 8.55 11.86
N ALA A 34 -2.12 9.63 11.69
CA ALA A 34 -3.42 9.59 11.03
C ALA A 34 -3.32 9.16 9.56
N ILE A 35 -2.30 9.64 8.82
CA ILE A 35 -2.03 9.24 7.44
C ILE A 35 -1.74 7.73 7.37
N ILE A 36 -0.86 7.22 8.24
CA ILE A 36 -0.56 5.78 8.30
C ILE A 36 -1.83 4.98 8.64
N ARG A 37 -2.64 5.44 9.59
CA ARG A 37 -3.88 4.77 9.97
C ARG A 37 -4.83 4.62 8.79
N GLU A 38 -4.95 5.63 7.94
CA GLU A 38 -5.79 5.55 6.74
C GLU A 38 -5.16 4.63 5.69
N ALA A 39 -3.86 4.79 5.42
CA ALA A 39 -3.13 3.97 4.44
C ALA A 39 -3.18 2.46 4.73
N LEU A 40 -3.24 2.06 6.01
CA LEU A 40 -3.36 0.66 6.41
C LEU A 40 -4.66 -0.01 5.96
N LYS A 41 -5.71 0.75 5.63
CA LYS A 41 -6.98 0.21 5.11
C LYS A 41 -6.90 -0.15 3.63
N GLU A 42 -6.04 0.55 2.88
CA GLU A 42 -5.98 0.47 1.43
C GLU A 42 -5.69 -0.94 0.88
N PRO A 43 -4.80 -1.77 1.48
CA PRO A 43 -4.56 -3.12 0.95
C PRO A 43 -5.82 -3.98 0.91
N LEU A 44 -6.63 -3.98 1.99
CA LEU A 44 -7.88 -4.74 2.02
C LEU A 44 -8.93 -4.11 1.08
N ARG A 45 -9.04 -2.78 1.08
CA ARG A 45 -9.95 -2.04 0.20
C ARG A 45 -9.72 -2.39 -1.26
N GLN A 46 -8.46 -2.35 -1.71
CA GLN A 46 -8.08 -2.65 -3.08
C GLN A 46 -8.35 -4.11 -3.45
N ILE A 47 -8.05 -5.05 -2.55
CA ILE A 47 -8.35 -6.48 -2.76
C ILE A 47 -9.86 -6.69 -2.94
N ALA A 48 -10.68 -6.09 -2.08
CA ALA A 48 -12.13 -6.19 -2.16
C ALA A 48 -12.69 -5.57 -3.46
N GLN A 49 -12.20 -4.39 -3.85
CA GLN A 49 -12.60 -3.74 -5.10
C GLN A 49 -12.22 -4.55 -6.33
N ASN A 50 -11.01 -5.14 -6.34
CA ASN A 50 -10.57 -6.03 -7.41
C ASN A 50 -11.44 -7.30 -7.51
N ALA A 51 -12.03 -7.73 -6.40
CA ALA A 51 -12.99 -8.83 -6.34
C ALA A 51 -14.44 -8.40 -6.63
N GLY A 52 -14.69 -7.15 -7.02
CA GLY A 52 -16.02 -6.63 -7.35
C GLY A 52 -16.88 -6.27 -6.13
N ALA A 53 -16.32 -6.27 -4.92
CA ALA A 53 -17.02 -5.90 -3.70
C ALA A 53 -16.82 -4.41 -3.33
N ALA A 54 -17.73 -3.86 -2.53
CA ALA A 54 -17.61 -2.49 -2.02
C ALA A 54 -16.51 -2.40 -0.94
N GLY A 55 -15.31 -1.95 -1.33
CA GLY A 55 -14.11 -1.97 -0.48
C GLY A 55 -14.27 -1.30 0.89
N ASP A 56 -14.91 -0.14 0.97
CA ASP A 56 -15.20 0.56 2.23
C ASP A 56 -16.04 -0.28 3.19
N VAL A 57 -17.09 -0.92 2.66
CA VAL A 57 -17.98 -1.78 3.45
C VAL A 57 -17.20 -2.99 3.97
N ILE A 58 -16.38 -3.62 3.13
CA ILE A 58 -15.55 -4.76 3.53
C ILE A 58 -14.57 -4.36 4.63
N VAL A 59 -13.90 -3.21 4.51
CA VAL A 59 -12.96 -2.72 5.53
C VAL A 59 -13.66 -2.55 6.88
N GLU A 60 -14.82 -1.88 6.91
CA GLU A 60 -15.54 -1.65 8.16
C GLU A 60 -16.11 -2.94 8.77
N GLU A 61 -16.58 -3.89 7.95
CA GLU A 61 -17.00 -5.19 8.46
C GLU A 61 -15.82 -6.00 9.03
N VAL A 62 -14.68 -6.06 8.32
CA VAL A 62 -13.48 -6.75 8.83
C VAL A 62 -12.94 -6.11 10.10
N ARG A 63 -13.11 -4.79 10.29
CA ARG A 63 -12.73 -4.07 11.51
C ARG A 63 -13.55 -4.51 12.74
N LYS A 64 -14.83 -4.85 12.57
CA LYS A 64 -15.69 -5.35 13.66
C LYS A 64 -15.31 -6.77 14.08
N LEU A 65 -14.70 -7.54 13.18
CA LEU A 65 -14.24 -8.91 13.43
C LEU A 65 -12.92 -8.94 14.21
N LYS A 66 -12.63 -10.09 14.85
CA LYS A 66 -11.47 -10.26 15.73
C LYS A 66 -10.57 -11.40 15.28
N GLY A 67 -9.31 -11.34 15.70
CA GLY A 67 -8.32 -12.38 15.44
C GLY A 67 -8.12 -12.60 13.94
N ASN A 68 -8.22 -13.87 13.52
CA ASN A 68 -7.97 -14.30 12.14
C ASN A 68 -9.17 -14.15 11.21
N MET A 69 -10.35 -13.81 11.73
CA MET A 69 -11.53 -13.59 10.89
C MET A 69 -11.28 -12.43 9.93
N GLY A 70 -11.51 -12.63 8.64
CA GLY A 70 -11.28 -11.63 7.62
C GLY A 70 -12.08 -11.95 6.36
N TYR A 71 -11.91 -11.14 5.32
CA TYR A 71 -12.64 -11.31 4.05
C TYR A 71 -11.84 -12.19 3.09
N ASN A 72 -12.41 -13.33 2.71
CA ASN A 72 -11.89 -14.15 1.62
C ASN A 72 -12.46 -13.60 0.30
N ALA A 73 -11.60 -12.90 -0.46
CA ALA A 73 -11.97 -12.27 -1.73
C ALA A 73 -12.23 -13.26 -2.87
N GLU A 74 -11.74 -14.49 -2.79
CA GLU A 74 -12.02 -15.54 -3.78
C GLU A 74 -13.46 -16.06 -3.66
N LYS A 75 -13.95 -16.20 -2.42
CA LYS A 75 -15.30 -16.71 -2.13
C LYS A 75 -16.34 -15.61 -1.91
N GLY A 76 -15.91 -14.40 -1.55
CA GLY A 76 -16.81 -13.32 -1.14
C GLY A 76 -17.37 -13.48 0.28
N GLU A 77 -16.69 -14.22 1.16
CA GLU A 77 -17.18 -14.61 2.48
C GLU A 77 -16.26 -14.15 3.62
N TYR A 78 -16.82 -14.00 4.83
CA TYR A 78 -16.03 -13.75 6.03
C TYR A 78 -15.72 -15.06 6.76
N GLU A 79 -14.45 -15.42 6.82
CA GLU A 79 -14.00 -16.69 7.42
C GLU A 79 -12.68 -16.52 8.19
N ASP A 80 -12.27 -17.56 8.92
CA ASP A 80 -10.95 -17.61 9.55
C ASP A 80 -9.89 -17.80 8.46
N LEU A 81 -9.23 -16.71 8.08
CA LEU A 81 -8.26 -16.70 6.98
C LEU A 81 -7.05 -17.60 7.24
N ALA A 82 -6.70 -17.82 8.51
CA ALA A 82 -5.61 -18.73 8.83
C ALA A 82 -6.01 -20.19 8.60
N LYS A 83 -7.26 -20.56 8.91
CA LYS A 83 -7.78 -21.90 8.65
C LYS A 83 -8.02 -22.16 7.17
N SER A 84 -8.38 -21.14 6.39
CA SER A 84 -8.52 -21.27 4.93
C SER A 84 -7.20 -21.17 4.16
N GLY A 85 -6.07 -21.02 4.86
CA GLY A 85 -4.74 -21.01 4.25
C GLY A 85 -4.30 -19.65 3.70
N ILE A 86 -5.10 -18.60 3.89
CA ILE A 86 -4.80 -17.22 3.51
C ILE A 86 -3.96 -16.57 4.61
N ILE A 87 -2.67 -16.90 4.63
CA ILE A 87 -1.71 -16.45 5.63
C ILE A 87 -0.57 -15.69 4.98
N ASP A 88 -0.27 -14.51 5.52
CA ASP A 88 0.95 -13.78 5.17
C ASP A 88 2.06 -14.06 6.19
N PRO A 89 3.31 -14.33 5.75
CA PRO A 89 4.45 -14.37 6.65
C PRO A 89 4.63 -13.01 7.33
N ARG A 90 4.80 -12.99 8.66
CA ARG A 90 4.92 -11.75 9.45
C ARG A 90 6.01 -10.81 8.91
N LYS A 91 7.14 -11.37 8.45
CA LYS A 91 8.23 -10.60 7.85
C LYS A 91 7.78 -9.83 6.62
N VAL A 92 6.97 -10.44 5.76
CA VAL A 92 6.50 -9.83 4.50
C VAL A 92 5.61 -8.64 4.80
N THR A 93 4.57 -8.81 5.61
CA THR A 93 3.64 -7.73 5.98
C THR A 93 4.37 -6.55 6.63
N ARG A 94 5.30 -6.82 7.55
CA ARG A 94 6.09 -5.78 8.23
C ARG A 94 7.04 -5.06 7.26
N SER A 95 7.82 -5.80 6.48
CA SER A 95 8.80 -5.23 5.57
C SER A 95 8.13 -4.44 4.44
N ALA A 96 6.95 -4.88 3.97
CA ALA A 96 6.17 -4.14 2.98
C ALA A 96 5.79 -2.74 3.50
N LEU A 97 5.23 -2.66 4.73
CA LEU A 97 4.88 -1.38 5.34
C LEU A 97 6.10 -0.49 5.56
N GLN A 98 7.20 -1.05 6.07
CA GLN A 98 8.43 -0.29 6.32
C GLN A 98 9.03 0.27 5.03
N ASN A 99 9.08 -0.54 3.97
CA ASN A 99 9.60 -0.10 2.68
C ASN A 99 8.70 0.96 2.03
N ALA A 100 7.37 0.79 2.12
CA ALA A 100 6.41 1.78 1.63
C ALA A 100 6.56 3.12 2.35
N ALA A 101 6.66 3.10 3.69
CA ALA A 101 6.89 4.30 4.49
C ALA A 101 8.23 4.97 4.16
N SER A 102 9.29 4.18 3.96
CA SER A 102 10.61 4.68 3.56
C SER A 102 10.57 5.39 2.20
N ALA A 103 9.93 4.77 1.19
CA ALA A 103 9.77 5.36 -0.12
C ALA A 103 8.92 6.65 -0.07
N ALA A 104 7.82 6.63 0.68
CA ALA A 104 6.97 7.81 0.86
C ALA A 104 7.72 8.96 1.55
N ALA A 105 8.48 8.67 2.60
CA ALA A 105 9.30 9.67 3.31
C ALA A 105 10.37 10.28 2.39
N MET A 106 11.06 9.44 1.61
CA MET A 106 12.03 9.91 0.61
C MET A 106 11.35 10.87 -0.38
N LEU A 107 10.19 10.51 -0.93
CA LEU A 107 9.46 11.35 -1.88
C LEU A 107 8.98 12.66 -1.25
N LEU A 108 8.39 12.62 -0.05
CA LEU A 108 7.84 13.81 0.64
C LEU A 108 8.92 14.82 1.05
N THR A 109 10.14 14.37 1.29
CA THR A 109 11.28 15.22 1.67
C THR A 109 12.12 15.65 0.47
N THR A 110 11.80 15.18 -0.75
CA THR A 110 12.52 15.55 -1.96
C THR A 110 11.99 16.88 -2.51
N GLU A 111 12.77 17.95 -2.38
CA GLU A 111 12.36 19.29 -2.85
C GLU A 111 12.56 19.50 -4.35
N ALA A 112 13.54 18.81 -4.97
CA ALA A 112 13.85 18.97 -6.39
C ALA A 112 14.33 17.66 -7.03
N VAL A 113 13.97 17.46 -8.29
CA VAL A 113 14.43 16.35 -9.13
C VAL A 113 15.06 16.93 -10.39
N VAL A 114 16.30 16.54 -10.69
CA VAL A 114 17.01 16.93 -11.91
C VAL A 114 17.04 15.73 -12.85
N ALA A 115 16.60 15.92 -14.09
CA ALA A 115 16.58 14.89 -15.12
C ALA A 115 17.37 15.34 -16.36
N GLU A 116 18.00 14.39 -17.05
CA GLU A 116 18.62 14.64 -18.36
C GLU A 116 17.55 14.83 -19.44
N ALA A 117 17.84 15.71 -20.40
CA ALA A 117 16.98 15.87 -21.56
C ALA A 117 16.97 14.57 -22.40
N PRO A 118 15.83 14.20 -23.02
CA PRO A 118 15.77 13.05 -23.90
C PRO A 118 16.83 13.19 -25.01
N LYS A 119 17.66 12.16 -25.15
CA LYS A 119 18.65 12.11 -26.23
C LYS A 119 17.89 12.05 -27.55
N LYS A 120 18.15 12.98 -28.47
CA LYS A 120 17.71 12.82 -29.86
C LYS A 120 18.35 11.55 -30.39
N GLU A 121 17.54 10.55 -30.74
CA GLU A 121 18.02 9.45 -31.56
C GLU A 121 18.65 10.06 -32.81
N LYS A 122 19.90 9.67 -33.11
CA LYS A 122 20.52 10.07 -34.36
C LYS A 122 19.61 9.56 -35.47
N GLU A 123 18.99 10.46 -36.23
CA GLU A 123 18.33 10.10 -37.48
C GLU A 123 19.30 9.21 -38.25
N GLN A 124 18.89 7.96 -38.49
CA GLN A 124 19.63 7.08 -39.38
C GLN A 124 19.62 7.77 -40.74
N MET A 125 20.72 8.45 -41.08
CA MET A 125 20.88 9.06 -42.39
C MET A 125 20.64 7.93 -43.41
N PRO A 126 19.69 8.12 -44.35
CA PRO A 126 19.45 7.10 -45.36
C PRO A 126 20.76 6.83 -46.12
N PRO A 127 21.06 5.57 -46.47
CA PRO A 127 22.28 5.24 -47.20
C PRO A 127 22.31 6.05 -48.50
N MET A 128 23.42 6.76 -48.71
CA MET A 128 23.66 7.52 -49.95
C MET A 128 23.59 6.55 -51.14
N PRO A 129 22.84 6.88 -52.21
CA PRO A 129 22.86 6.07 -53.42
C PRO A 129 24.27 6.07 -54.04
N PRO A 130 24.68 4.98 -54.72
CA PRO A 130 25.96 4.93 -55.41
C PRO A 130 26.07 6.05 -56.45
N GLU A 131 27.20 6.75 -56.48
CA GLU A 131 27.53 7.68 -57.56
C GLU A 131 27.90 6.87 -58.81
N ASP A 132 27.07 6.96 -59.84
CA ASP A 132 27.37 6.40 -61.18
C ASP A 132 28.45 7.25 -61.85
N PHE A 133 29.59 6.61 -62.20
CA PHE A 133 30.57 7.06 -63.19
C PHE A 133 30.70 6.00 -64.30
#